data_AF-A0A924BUQ2-F1
#
_entry.id   AF-A0A924BUQ2-F1
#
_cell.length_a   1.000
_cell.length_b   1.000
_cell.length_c   1.000
_cell.angle_alpha   90.00
_cell.angle_beta   90.00
_cell.angle_gamma   90.00
#
_symmetry.space_group_name_H-M   'P 1'
#
loop_
_entity.id
_entity.type
_entity.pdbx_description
1 polymer ?
#
loop_
_entity_poly.entity_id
_entity_poly.type
_entity_poly.pdbx_seq_one_letter_code
_entity_poly.pdbx_strand_id
1 'polypeptide(L)'
;CDLGVASEGSFGNHPTVFFATADDEFLVFIDLKNNLEIIARNISLDTNFASETISNLPDLKAFAEKAQFPSHGIILKDNALKPKVIFKNIDNWSDLETAFYTLNQHQTEIIAETDMRAMRNPTRMKIIEQATAILVKKIKSTCPNCKEPGFEAVEILRGLPCENCNAPTRSPKTERFKCKKCTFEALFEISNDKKYEDPMYCDFCNP
;
A
#
# COMPACT_ATOMS: atom_id res chain seq x y z
N CYS A 1 2.46 3.64 -27.76
CA CYS A 1 1.36 3.22 -26.86
C CYS A 1 1.05 4.43 -26.02
N ASP A 2 -0.16 4.99 -26.12
CA ASP A 2 -0.49 6.28 -25.47
C ASP A 2 -1.04 6.09 -24.05
N LEU A 3 -1.50 4.87 -23.74
CA LEU A 3 -2.02 4.47 -22.43
C LEU A 3 -1.00 3.57 -21.72
N GLY A 4 -0.86 3.78 -20.40
CA GLY A 4 -0.01 2.98 -19.52
C GLY A 4 -0.67 2.76 -18.16
N VAL A 5 -0.43 1.58 -17.58
CA VAL A 5 -0.75 1.26 -16.18
C VAL A 5 0.49 0.66 -15.54
N ALA A 6 0.81 1.12 -14.33
CA ALA A 6 1.89 0.57 -13.52
C ALA A 6 1.42 0.40 -12.07
N SER A 7 2.00 -0.59 -11.38
CA SER A 7 1.85 -0.81 -9.94
C SER A 7 3.23 -0.79 -9.29
N GLU A 8 3.35 -0.14 -8.14
CA GLU A 8 4.56 -0.15 -7.31
C GLU A 8 4.16 -0.29 -5.84
N GLY A 9 4.85 -1.16 -5.12
CA GLY A 9 4.54 -1.48 -3.73
C GLY A 9 5.78 -1.32 -2.85
N SER A 10 5.60 -0.73 -1.68
CA SER A 10 6.64 -0.60 -0.67
C SER A 10 6.22 -1.26 0.64
N PHE A 11 7.19 -1.84 1.34
CA PHE A 11 6.96 -2.61 2.57
C PHE A 11 7.81 -2.04 3.70
N GLY A 12 7.18 -1.78 4.84
CA GLY A 12 7.86 -1.20 5.99
C GLY A 12 6.90 -0.71 7.06
N ASN A 13 7.37 0.12 7.98
CA ASN A 13 6.53 0.62 9.07
C ASN A 13 5.37 1.47 8.54
N HIS A 14 4.16 1.22 9.05
CA HIS A 14 2.98 1.98 8.68
C HIS A 14 3.15 3.47 9.03
N PRO A 15 2.78 4.42 8.14
CA PRO A 15 3.02 5.86 8.33
C PRO A 15 2.44 6.46 9.62
N THR A 16 1.38 5.86 10.15
CA THR A 16 0.71 6.30 11.40
C THR A 16 0.72 5.24 12.50
N VAL A 17 1.09 3.99 12.18
CA VAL A 17 1.08 2.85 13.12
C VAL A 17 2.48 2.24 13.13
N PHE A 18 3.43 2.99 13.68
CA PHE A 18 4.87 2.73 13.50
C PHE A 18 5.36 1.35 13.98
N PHE A 19 4.57 0.64 14.78
CA PHE A 19 4.88 -0.70 15.28
C PHE A 19 4.37 -1.84 14.38
N ALA A 20 3.65 -1.52 13.30
CA ALA A 20 3.11 -2.51 12.37
C ALA A 20 3.73 -2.34 10.98
N THR A 21 4.07 -3.45 10.35
CA THR A 21 4.46 -3.48 8.95
C THR A 21 3.23 -3.29 8.07
N ALA A 22 3.38 -2.54 6.99
CA ALA A 22 2.35 -2.30 5.99
C ALA A 22 2.87 -2.58 4.58
N ASP A 23 1.94 -2.98 3.72
CA ASP A 23 2.04 -2.89 2.26
C ASP A 23 1.43 -1.55 1.83
N ASP A 24 2.24 -0.69 1.21
CA ASP A 24 1.82 0.58 0.63
C ASP A 24 1.94 0.50 -0.89
N GLU A 25 0.80 0.20 -1.52
CA GLU A 25 0.70 -0.10 -2.94
C GLU A 25 0.11 1.09 -3.71
N PHE A 26 0.81 1.49 -4.76
CA PHE A 26 0.42 2.55 -5.68
C PHE A 26 0.08 1.95 -7.04
N LEU A 27 -0.97 2.46 -7.69
CA LEU A 27 -1.17 2.28 -9.12
C LEU A 27 -1.26 3.63 -9.81
N VAL A 28 -0.68 3.70 -11.01
CA VAL A 28 -0.72 4.89 -11.85
C VAL A 28 -1.33 4.51 -13.20
N PHE A 29 -2.31 5.29 -13.64
CA PHE A 29 -2.80 5.30 -15.01
C PHE A 29 -2.33 6.57 -15.70
N ILE A 30 -1.70 6.41 -16.87
CA ILE A 30 -1.23 7.51 -17.71
C ILE A 30 -1.93 7.42 -19.07
N ASP A 31 -2.44 8.56 -19.54
CA ASP A 31 -2.89 8.77 -20.90
C ASP A 31 -2.15 9.98 -21.48
N LEU A 32 -1.16 9.70 -22.32
CA LEU A 32 -0.28 10.70 -22.93
C LEU A 32 -1.02 11.57 -23.95
N LYS A 33 -2.02 11.02 -24.62
CA LYS A 33 -2.79 11.75 -25.64
C LYS A 33 -3.65 12.85 -25.00
N ASN A 34 -4.21 12.56 -23.82
CA ASN A 34 -5.03 13.50 -23.07
C ASN A 34 -4.27 14.25 -21.96
N ASN A 35 -2.96 13.99 -21.80
CA ASN A 35 -2.12 14.52 -20.73
C ASN A 35 -2.75 14.30 -19.34
N LEU A 36 -3.18 13.06 -19.10
CA LEU A 36 -3.91 12.67 -17.90
C LEU A 36 -3.06 11.68 -17.08
N GLU A 37 -3.00 11.96 -15.77
CA GLU A 37 -2.36 11.11 -14.77
C GLU A 37 -3.32 10.92 -13.60
N ILE A 38 -3.63 9.66 -13.28
CA ILE A 38 -4.49 9.29 -12.15
C ILE A 38 -3.75 8.26 -11.30
N ILE A 39 -3.62 8.58 -10.02
CA ILE A 39 -2.88 7.76 -9.06
C ILE A 39 -3.88 7.20 -8.03
N ALA A 40 -3.80 5.91 -7.76
CA ALA A 40 -4.43 5.25 -6.63
C ALA A 40 -3.36 4.79 -5.63
N ARG A 41 -3.70 4.81 -4.35
CA ARG A 41 -2.86 4.30 -3.26
C ARG A 41 -3.74 3.48 -2.33
N ASN A 42 -3.24 2.36 -1.86
CA ASN A 42 -3.87 1.54 -0.85
C ASN A 42 -2.81 1.10 0.16
N ILE A 43 -3.07 1.34 1.45
CA ILE A 43 -2.18 0.90 2.53
C ILE A 43 -2.90 -0.20 3.29
N SER A 44 -2.22 -1.33 3.47
CA SER A 44 -2.74 -2.50 4.17
C SER A 44 -1.78 -2.98 5.24
N LEU A 45 -2.32 -3.38 6.39
CA LEU A 45 -1.57 -4.12 7.42
C LEU A 45 -1.54 -5.63 7.15
N ASP A 46 -2.32 -6.10 6.16
CA ASP A 46 -2.36 -7.50 5.73
C ASP A 46 -1.13 -7.78 4.86
N THR A 47 -0.02 -8.16 5.49
CA THR A 47 1.24 -8.48 4.81
C THR A 47 2.03 -9.53 5.59
N ASN A 48 2.71 -10.42 4.85
CA ASN A 48 3.64 -11.41 5.38
C ASN A 48 5.12 -10.98 5.18
N PHE A 49 5.37 -9.68 4.97
CA PHE A 49 6.72 -9.14 4.81
C PHE A 49 7.61 -9.48 6.01
N ALA A 50 8.63 -10.30 5.75
CA ALA A 50 9.58 -10.75 6.75
C ALA A 50 10.95 -11.01 6.11
N SER A 51 12.00 -10.83 6.90
CA SER A 51 13.38 -11.16 6.57
C SER A 51 14.07 -11.66 7.83
N GLU A 52 14.71 -12.82 7.77
CA GLU A 52 15.38 -13.44 8.91
C GLU A 52 16.69 -14.11 8.49
N THR A 53 17.70 -14.06 9.36
CA THR A 53 18.92 -14.87 9.21
C THR A 53 18.64 -16.28 9.73
N ILE A 54 18.88 -17.28 8.90
CA ILE A 54 18.65 -18.69 9.21
C ILE A 54 19.97 -19.47 9.16
N SER A 55 20.13 -20.46 10.04
CA SER A 55 21.36 -21.25 10.14
C SER A 55 21.15 -22.75 9.93
N ASN A 56 19.91 -23.23 9.99
CA ASN A 56 19.59 -24.65 9.91
C ASN A 56 18.20 -24.87 9.28
N LEU A 57 17.87 -26.13 8.96
CA LEU A 57 16.57 -26.50 8.39
C LEU A 57 15.38 -26.18 9.32
N PRO A 58 15.44 -26.40 10.64
CA PRO A 58 14.40 -25.93 11.55
C PRO A 58 14.10 -24.42 11.42
N ASP A 59 15.11 -23.57 11.36
CA ASP A 59 14.94 -22.12 11.17
C ASP A 59 14.25 -21.83 9.83
N LEU A 60 14.69 -22.48 8.75
CA LEU A 60 14.07 -22.36 7.43
C LEU A 60 12.60 -22.77 7.46
N LYS A 61 12.26 -23.84 8.17
CA LYS A 61 10.88 -24.34 8.29
C LYS A 61 10.00 -23.36 9.05
N ALA A 62 10.49 -22.84 10.18
CA ALA A 62 9.78 -21.83 10.95
C ALA A 62 9.54 -20.54 10.12
N PHE A 63 10.55 -20.09 9.37
CA PHE A 63 10.40 -18.97 8.46
C PHE A 63 9.38 -19.26 7.34
N ALA A 64 9.42 -20.45 6.76
CA ALA A 64 8.52 -20.83 5.67
C ALA A 64 7.05 -20.85 6.11
N GLU A 65 6.77 -21.31 7.33
CA GLU A 65 5.43 -21.23 7.93
C GLU A 65 4.98 -19.77 8.10
N LYS A 66 5.84 -18.90 8.66
CA LYS A 66 5.57 -17.45 8.82
C LYS A 66 5.33 -16.77 7.47
N ALA A 67 6.11 -17.12 6.46
CA ALA A 67 6.00 -16.60 5.11
C ALA A 67 4.80 -17.17 4.34
N GLN A 68 4.05 -18.13 4.90
CA GLN A 68 2.90 -18.81 4.24
C GLN A 68 3.31 -19.61 3.00
N PHE A 69 4.52 -20.14 2.98
CA PHE A 69 5.02 -21.02 1.91
C PHE A 69 4.26 -22.37 1.91
N PRO A 70 3.98 -22.99 0.74
CA PRO A 70 4.40 -22.62 -0.62
C PRO A 70 3.44 -21.69 -1.36
N SER A 71 2.33 -21.27 -0.73
CA SER A 71 1.38 -20.35 -1.39
C SER A 71 2.04 -19.00 -1.74
N HIS A 72 3.02 -18.60 -0.93
CA HIS A 72 3.90 -17.46 -1.16
C HIS A 72 5.31 -17.95 -1.44
N GLY A 73 6.07 -17.20 -2.23
CA GLY A 73 7.47 -17.49 -2.51
C GLY A 73 8.40 -17.08 -1.38
N ILE A 74 9.57 -17.70 -1.35
CA ILE A 74 10.70 -17.31 -0.51
C ILE A 74 11.90 -17.02 -1.41
N ILE A 75 12.68 -16.00 -1.04
CA ILE A 75 13.99 -15.70 -1.60
C ILE A 75 15.03 -16.13 -0.56
N LEU A 76 16.01 -16.93 -0.99
CA LEU A 76 17.18 -17.26 -0.17
C LEU A 76 18.41 -16.60 -0.77
N LYS A 77 19.24 -15.96 0.06
CA LYS A 77 20.48 -15.32 -0.36
C LYS A 77 21.56 -15.44 0.70
N ASP A 78 22.82 -15.34 0.28
CA ASP A 78 23.91 -15.16 1.23
C ASP A 78 23.82 -13.78 1.94
N ASN A 79 24.25 -13.72 3.20
CA ASN A 79 24.29 -12.50 4.01
C ASN A 79 25.56 -11.68 3.69
N ALA A 80 25.74 -11.32 2.42
CA ALA A 80 26.76 -10.37 2.01
C ALA A 80 26.13 -9.03 1.62
N LEU A 81 26.87 -7.94 1.84
CA LEU A 81 26.49 -6.59 1.40
C LEU A 81 26.16 -6.52 -0.11
N LYS A 82 26.77 -7.41 -0.89
CA LYS A 82 26.41 -7.72 -2.28
C LYS A 82 26.25 -9.23 -2.40
N PRO A 83 25.01 -9.75 -2.37
CA PRO A 83 24.82 -11.18 -2.42
C PRO A 83 25.34 -11.75 -3.74
N LYS A 84 26.17 -12.79 -3.66
CA LYS A 84 26.73 -13.45 -4.84
C LYS A 84 25.77 -14.51 -5.37
N VAL A 85 25.04 -15.15 -4.47
CA VAL A 85 24.06 -16.18 -4.78
C VAL A 85 22.70 -15.76 -4.23
N ILE A 86 21.71 -15.71 -5.11
CA ILE A 86 20.32 -15.41 -4.76
C ILE A 86 19.42 -16.42 -5.49
N PHE A 87 18.71 -17.24 -4.72
CA PHE A 87 17.67 -18.11 -5.22
C PHE A 87 16.32 -17.41 -5.13
N LYS A 88 15.60 -17.37 -6.24
CA LYS A 88 14.29 -16.72 -6.42
C LYS A 88 13.32 -17.70 -7.05
N ASN A 89 12.02 -17.39 -7.02
CA ASN A 89 10.97 -18.19 -7.67
C ASN A 89 10.85 -19.62 -7.12
N ILE A 90 11.13 -19.84 -5.84
CA ILE A 90 10.99 -21.14 -5.17
C ILE A 90 9.52 -21.33 -4.74
N ASP A 91 8.81 -22.35 -5.22
CA ASP A 91 7.39 -22.66 -4.90
C ASP A 91 7.18 -24.06 -4.31
N ASN A 92 8.23 -24.83 -4.09
CA ASN A 92 8.11 -26.14 -3.48
C ASN A 92 9.26 -26.43 -2.53
N TRP A 93 9.00 -27.34 -1.58
CA TRP A 93 9.95 -27.67 -0.51
C TRP A 93 11.26 -28.27 -1.02
N SER A 94 11.21 -29.08 -2.08
CA SER A 94 12.41 -29.72 -2.64
C SER A 94 13.40 -28.67 -3.16
N ASP A 95 12.90 -27.68 -3.90
CA ASP A 95 13.73 -26.59 -4.42
C ASP A 95 14.23 -25.67 -3.30
N LEU A 96 13.40 -25.43 -2.28
CA LEU A 96 13.76 -24.60 -1.12
C LEU A 96 14.90 -25.24 -0.31
N GLU A 97 14.80 -26.54 -0.02
CA GLU A 97 15.85 -27.27 0.68
C GLU A 97 17.14 -27.34 -0.17
N THR A 98 17.01 -27.56 -1.48
CA THR A 98 18.15 -27.58 -2.40
C THR A 98 18.90 -26.24 -2.42
N ALA A 99 18.15 -25.13 -2.50
CA ALA A 99 18.72 -23.78 -2.43
C ALA A 99 19.42 -23.52 -1.09
N PHE A 100 18.79 -23.93 0.02
CA PHE A 100 19.37 -23.82 1.36
C PHE A 100 20.69 -24.58 1.48
N TYR A 101 20.73 -25.86 1.07
CA TYR A 101 21.96 -26.65 1.13
C TYR A 101 23.07 -26.10 0.24
N THR A 102 22.71 -25.55 -0.93
CA THR A 102 23.68 -24.92 -1.83
C THR A 102 24.35 -23.71 -1.19
N LEU A 103 23.58 -22.85 -0.51
CA LEU A 103 24.14 -21.72 0.24
C LEU A 103 24.95 -22.18 1.45
N ASN A 104 24.45 -23.18 2.19
CA ASN A 104 25.07 -23.63 3.43
C ASN A 104 26.45 -24.31 3.20
N GLN A 105 26.68 -24.90 2.02
CA GLN A 105 27.99 -25.47 1.63
C GLN A 105 29.13 -24.45 1.70
N HIS A 106 28.82 -23.15 1.56
CA HIS A 106 29.81 -22.08 1.60
C HIS A 106 30.04 -21.49 3.00
N GLN A 107 29.43 -22.07 4.05
CA GLN A 107 29.45 -21.56 5.43
C GLN A 107 29.07 -20.07 5.54
N THR A 108 28.22 -19.60 4.62
CA THR A 108 27.69 -18.25 4.64
C THR A 108 26.46 -18.20 5.52
N GLU A 109 26.31 -17.14 6.31
CA GLU A 109 25.00 -16.81 6.89
C GLU A 109 23.98 -16.65 5.78
N ILE A 110 22.79 -17.24 5.95
CA ILE A 110 21.73 -17.26 4.93
C ILE A 110 20.63 -16.32 5.39
N ILE A 111 20.16 -15.45 4.50
CA ILE A 111 18.96 -14.65 4.72
C ILE A 111 17.80 -15.31 3.95
N ALA A 112 16.70 -15.55 4.65
CA ALA A 112 15.42 -15.86 4.05
C ALA A 112 14.53 -14.61 4.05
N GLU A 113 13.94 -14.30 2.91
CA GLU A 113 13.01 -13.18 2.72
C GLU A 113 11.73 -13.67 2.09
N THR A 114 10.60 -13.10 2.50
CA THR A 114 9.34 -13.28 1.78
C THR A 114 9.49 -12.69 0.39
N ASP A 115 9.08 -13.45 -0.63
CA ASP A 115 9.10 -12.97 -2.00
C ASP A 115 7.93 -12.01 -2.26
N MET A 116 8.15 -10.71 -2.02
CA MET A 116 7.11 -9.68 -2.17
C MET A 116 6.77 -9.34 -3.62
N ARG A 117 7.31 -10.04 -4.62
CA ARG A 117 6.93 -9.82 -6.02
C ARG A 117 5.49 -10.33 -6.21
N ALA A 118 4.63 -9.54 -6.84
CA ALA A 118 3.20 -9.84 -6.97
C ALA A 118 2.91 -11.28 -7.43
N MET A 119 3.61 -11.76 -8.46
CA MET A 119 3.44 -13.12 -8.99
C MET A 119 3.77 -14.26 -8.00
N ARG A 120 4.41 -13.94 -6.87
CA ARG A 120 4.83 -14.87 -5.80
C ARG A 120 4.18 -14.55 -4.45
N ASN A 121 3.28 -13.57 -4.40
CA ASN A 121 2.66 -13.13 -3.17
C ASN A 121 1.15 -12.89 -3.38
N PRO A 122 0.32 -13.93 -3.20
CA PRO A 122 -1.13 -13.81 -3.31
C PRO A 122 -1.73 -12.72 -2.40
N THR A 123 -1.16 -12.51 -1.21
CA THR A 123 -1.61 -11.44 -0.30
C THR A 123 -1.41 -10.06 -0.95
N ARG A 124 -0.22 -9.77 -1.48
CA ARG A 124 0.05 -8.54 -2.25
C ARG A 124 -0.84 -8.41 -3.48
N MET A 125 -1.08 -9.50 -4.22
CA MET A 125 -1.98 -9.46 -5.38
C MET A 125 -3.39 -8.97 -5.01
N LYS A 126 -3.91 -9.37 -3.85
CA LYS A 126 -5.18 -8.89 -3.33
C LYS A 126 -5.15 -7.40 -2.99
N ILE A 127 -4.03 -6.89 -2.48
CA ILE A 127 -3.85 -5.45 -2.21
C ILE A 127 -3.78 -4.66 -3.53
N ILE A 128 -3.09 -5.17 -4.55
CA ILE A 128 -3.07 -4.61 -5.91
C ILE A 128 -4.49 -4.58 -6.50
N GLU A 129 -5.29 -5.63 -6.31
CA GLU A 129 -6.69 -5.67 -6.75
C GLU A 129 -7.51 -4.54 -6.09
N GLN A 130 -7.38 -4.36 -4.78
CA GLN A 130 -8.06 -3.27 -4.06
C GLN A 130 -7.62 -1.89 -4.57
N ALA A 131 -6.32 -1.68 -4.75
CA ALA A 131 -5.78 -0.44 -5.29
C ALA A 131 -6.25 -0.20 -6.75
N THR A 132 -6.41 -1.27 -7.53
CA THR A 132 -6.99 -1.22 -8.87
C THR A 132 -8.46 -0.79 -8.84
N ALA A 133 -9.25 -1.30 -7.88
CA ALA A 133 -10.64 -0.87 -7.73
C ALA A 133 -10.75 0.62 -7.40
N ILE A 134 -9.85 1.15 -6.56
CA ILE A 134 -9.73 2.59 -6.26
C ILE A 134 -9.40 3.35 -7.55
N LEU A 135 -8.41 2.89 -8.32
CA LEU A 135 -8.01 3.52 -9.58
C LEU A 135 -9.17 3.60 -10.57
N VAL A 136 -9.90 2.50 -10.75
CA VAL A 136 -11.08 2.45 -11.63
C VAL A 136 -12.16 3.42 -11.17
N LYS A 137 -12.42 3.53 -9.85
CA LYS A 137 -13.36 4.51 -9.30
C LYS A 137 -12.92 5.94 -9.64
N LYS A 138 -11.63 6.26 -9.49
CA LYS A 138 -11.08 7.58 -9.84
C LYS A 138 -11.20 7.89 -11.33
N ILE A 139 -10.87 6.93 -12.20
CA ILE A 139 -11.01 7.08 -13.66
C ILE A 139 -12.48 7.33 -14.04
N LYS A 140 -13.43 6.62 -13.42
CA LYS A 140 -14.87 6.80 -13.68
C LYS A 140 -15.43 8.10 -13.11
N SER A 141 -14.76 8.70 -12.14
CA SER A 141 -15.14 10.00 -11.59
C SER A 141 -14.78 11.10 -12.58
N THR A 142 -15.77 11.65 -13.28
CA THR A 142 -15.57 12.64 -14.34
C THR A 142 -16.01 14.02 -13.91
N CYS A 143 -15.33 15.05 -14.43
CA CYS A 143 -15.70 16.43 -14.18
C CYS A 143 -17.12 16.68 -14.73
N PRO A 144 -18.06 17.22 -13.92
CA PRO A 144 -19.41 17.51 -14.39
C PRO A 144 -19.45 18.46 -15.61
N ASN A 145 -18.50 19.40 -15.66
CA ASN A 145 -18.42 20.43 -16.69
C ASN A 145 -17.76 19.93 -17.99
N CYS A 146 -16.53 19.43 -17.93
CA CYS A 146 -15.76 19.06 -19.14
C CYS A 146 -15.63 17.56 -19.39
N LYS A 147 -16.20 16.72 -18.51
CA LYS A 147 -16.15 15.24 -18.55
C LYS A 147 -14.76 14.62 -18.44
N GLU A 148 -13.73 15.40 -18.13
CA GLU A 148 -12.38 14.89 -17.89
C GLU A 148 -12.38 13.86 -16.73
N PRO A 149 -11.79 12.67 -16.91
CA PRO A 149 -11.60 11.67 -15.85
C PRO A 149 -10.75 12.19 -14.68
N GLY A 150 -10.83 11.52 -13.53
CA GLY A 150 -10.01 11.86 -12.36
C GLY A 150 -10.50 13.10 -11.59
N PHE A 151 -11.81 13.38 -11.62
CA PHE A 151 -12.40 14.42 -10.79
C PHE A 151 -12.52 13.92 -9.34
N GLU A 152 -11.56 14.27 -8.51
CA GLU A 152 -11.43 13.76 -7.14
C GLU A 152 -11.19 14.90 -6.13
N ALA A 153 -11.31 14.56 -4.85
CA ALA A 153 -10.98 15.47 -3.76
C ALA A 153 -9.48 15.82 -3.81
N VAL A 154 -9.18 17.11 -3.82
CA VAL A 154 -7.81 17.66 -3.76
C VAL A 154 -7.49 18.25 -2.39
N GLU A 155 -8.51 18.54 -1.58
CA GLU A 155 -8.36 19.10 -0.25
C GLU A 155 -9.51 18.69 0.67
N ILE A 156 -9.18 18.42 1.93
CA ILE A 156 -10.15 18.24 3.01
C ILE A 156 -10.19 19.55 3.82
N LEU A 157 -11.32 20.25 3.78
CA LEU A 157 -11.55 21.42 4.61
C LEU A 157 -12.11 20.98 5.97
N ARG A 158 -11.38 21.36 7.02
CA ARG A 158 -11.71 21.08 8.43
C ARG A 158 -12.61 22.18 8.98
N GLY A 159 -13.18 21.94 10.15
CA GLY A 159 -14.02 22.91 10.85
C GLY A 159 -15.42 22.40 11.14
N LEU A 160 -15.58 21.09 11.40
CA LEU A 160 -16.83 20.57 11.95
C LEU A 160 -17.10 21.28 13.29
N PRO A 161 -18.30 21.84 13.53
CA PRO A 161 -18.56 22.61 14.74
C PRO A 161 -18.55 21.71 15.98
N CYS A 162 -17.92 22.18 17.07
CA CYS A 162 -18.02 21.53 18.38
C CYS A 162 -19.47 21.56 18.88
N GLU A 163 -20.00 20.45 19.41
CA GLU A 163 -21.38 20.38 19.90
C GLU A 163 -21.67 21.33 21.09
N ASN A 164 -20.65 21.68 21.87
CA ASN A 164 -20.82 22.50 23.07
C ASN A 164 -20.59 23.99 22.83
N CYS A 165 -19.47 24.35 22.19
CA CYS A 165 -19.08 25.75 21.99
C CYS A 165 -19.23 26.25 20.55
N ASN A 166 -19.62 25.38 19.60
CA ASN A 166 -19.71 25.67 18.16
C ASN A 166 -18.42 26.16 17.49
N ALA A 167 -17.28 26.20 18.19
CA ALA A 167 -16.00 26.53 17.60
C ALA A 167 -15.61 25.49 16.53
N PRO A 168 -14.93 25.91 15.44
CA PRO A 168 -14.47 24.99 14.40
C PRO A 168 -13.41 24.05 14.98
N THR A 169 -13.62 22.75 14.83
CA THR A 169 -12.65 21.72 15.26
C THR A 169 -11.69 21.34 14.14
N ARG A 170 -10.69 20.53 14.46
CA ARG A 170 -9.79 19.92 13.46
C ARG A 170 -10.48 18.84 12.64
N SER A 171 -11.74 18.51 12.91
CA SER A 171 -12.41 17.43 12.20
C SER A 171 -12.77 17.80 10.77
N PRO A 172 -12.62 16.86 9.82
CA PRO A 172 -13.05 17.03 8.44
C PRO A 172 -14.53 17.42 8.34
N LYS A 173 -14.86 18.39 7.48
CA LYS A 173 -16.23 18.84 7.24
C LYS A 173 -16.64 18.68 5.78
N THR A 174 -15.81 19.17 4.87
CA THR A 174 -16.10 19.17 3.43
C THR A 174 -14.88 18.80 2.63
N GLU A 175 -15.09 18.15 1.49
CA GLU A 175 -14.06 17.86 0.50
C GLU A 175 -14.18 18.84 -0.66
N ARG A 176 -13.05 19.43 -1.08
CA ARG A 176 -12.95 20.21 -2.30
C ARG A 176 -12.47 19.32 -3.43
N PHE A 177 -13.28 19.24 -4.48
CA PHE A 177 -12.96 18.57 -5.73
C PHE A 177 -12.53 19.61 -6.76
N LYS A 178 -11.54 19.27 -7.59
CA LYS A 178 -11.03 20.15 -8.64
C LYS A 178 -10.74 19.37 -9.91
N CYS A 179 -11.14 19.93 -11.05
CA CYS A 179 -10.77 19.36 -12.34
C CYS A 179 -9.32 19.70 -12.69
N LYS A 180 -8.57 18.72 -13.22
CA LYS A 180 -7.19 18.93 -13.68
C LYS A 180 -7.11 19.66 -15.03
N LYS A 181 -8.20 19.70 -15.80
CA LYS A 181 -8.23 20.27 -17.17
C LYS A 181 -8.92 21.62 -17.27
N CYS A 182 -10.02 21.82 -16.54
CA CYS A 182 -10.72 23.10 -16.50
C CYS A 182 -10.72 23.70 -15.09
N THR A 183 -11.27 24.89 -14.93
CA THR A 183 -11.31 25.61 -13.64
C THR A 183 -12.46 25.19 -12.73
N PHE A 184 -13.19 24.12 -13.07
CA PHE A 184 -14.35 23.68 -12.28
C PHE A 184 -13.91 23.10 -10.93
N GLU A 185 -14.53 23.60 -9.87
CA GLU A 185 -14.36 23.16 -8.50
C GLU A 185 -15.73 22.96 -7.85
N ALA A 186 -15.82 22.00 -6.93
CA ALA A 186 -17.04 21.73 -6.18
C ALA A 186 -16.69 21.36 -4.73
N LEU A 187 -17.58 21.72 -3.80
CA LEU A 187 -17.50 21.33 -2.40
C LEU A 187 -18.58 20.28 -2.13
N PHE A 188 -18.19 19.19 -1.47
CA PHE A 188 -19.10 18.16 -1.02
C PHE A 188 -18.96 17.99 0.50
N GLU A 189 -20.09 17.89 1.21
CA GLU A 189 -20.07 17.53 2.63
C GLU A 189 -19.59 16.09 2.79
N ILE A 190 -18.76 15.84 3.80
CA ILE A 190 -18.29 14.48 4.09
C ILE A 190 -19.46 13.70 4.68
N SER A 191 -19.89 12.66 3.97
CA SER A 191 -21.08 11.86 4.29
C SER A 191 -20.84 10.88 5.44
N ASN A 192 -20.57 11.41 6.64
CA ASN A 192 -20.36 10.60 7.85
C ASN A 192 -21.51 10.74 8.88
N ASP A 193 -22.64 11.34 8.51
CA ASP A 193 -23.78 11.76 9.38
C ASP A 193 -23.41 12.68 10.56
N LYS A 194 -22.11 12.88 10.79
CA LYS A 194 -21.54 13.65 11.87
C LYS A 194 -21.62 15.14 11.54
N LYS A 195 -22.59 15.83 12.14
CA LYS A 195 -22.78 17.28 11.99
C LYS A 195 -22.00 18.12 13.00
N TYR A 196 -21.67 17.53 14.14
CA TYR A 196 -20.94 18.16 15.23
C TYR A 196 -19.80 17.25 15.69
N GLU A 197 -18.76 17.86 16.27
CA GLU A 197 -17.65 17.15 16.89
C GLU A 197 -17.79 17.13 18.42
N ASP A 198 -17.37 16.02 19.02
CA ASP A 198 -17.33 15.83 20.46
C ASP A 198 -16.35 16.86 21.09
N PRO A 199 -16.71 17.52 22.20
CA PRO A 199 -15.87 18.54 22.84
C PRO A 199 -14.50 18.01 23.27
N MET A 200 -14.34 16.69 23.45
CA MET A 200 -13.06 16.03 23.70
C MET A 200 -12.02 16.29 22.59
N TYR A 201 -12.46 16.54 21.35
CA TYR A 201 -11.58 16.84 20.20
C TYR A 201 -11.59 18.33 19.82
N CYS A 202 -12.13 19.21 20.68
CA CYS A 202 -12.16 20.64 20.45
C CYS A 202 -11.04 21.35 21.21
N ASP A 203 -10.13 22.01 20.49
CA ASP A 203 -9.01 22.80 21.04
C ASP A 203 -9.46 23.91 22.04
N PHE A 204 -10.75 24.27 22.09
CA PHE A 204 -11.29 25.25 23.04
C PHE A 204 -11.96 24.63 24.27
N CYS A 205 -12.61 23.48 24.12
CA CYS A 205 -13.28 22.79 25.23
C CYS A 205 -12.32 21.82 25.95
N ASN A 206 -11.37 21.24 25.21
CA ASN A 206 -10.34 20.35 25.68
C ASN A 206 -8.98 20.72 25.04
N PRO A 207 -8.38 21.84 25.49
CA PRO A 207 -7.09 22.32 24.99
C PRO A 207 -5.91 21.38 25.26
#